data_AF-A0AA40ELA1-F1
#
_entry.id   AF-A0AA40ELA1-F1
#
_cell.length_a   1.000
_cell.length_b   1.000
_cell.length_c   1.000
_cell.angle_alpha   90.00
_cell.angle_beta   90.00
_cell.angle_gamma   90.00
#
_symmetry.space_group_name_H-M   'P 1'
#
loop_
_entity.id
_entity.type
_entity.pdbx_description
1 polymer ?
#
loop_
_entity_poly.entity_id
_entity_poly.type
_entity_poly.pdbx_seq_one_letter_code
_entity_poly.pdbx_strand_id
1 'polypeptide(L)' 'MKRWRDVSPGAGANISEADINEPDFQRLFYGSYCPRLYKLKQNCYSTGPVLCACGGGERGMVSYGANFVLSQQNGRLCRK' A
#
# COMPACT_ATOMS: atom_id res chain seq x y z
N MET A 1 10.93 6.20 -8.74
CA MET A 1 11.75 5.52 -7.70
C MET A 1 12.78 4.48 -8.20
N LYS A 2 12.86 4.11 -9.50
CA LYS A 2 13.77 3.02 -9.98
C LYS A 2 15.24 3.17 -9.57
N ARG A 3 15.83 4.36 -9.72
CA ARG A 3 17.24 4.62 -9.35
C ARG A 3 17.54 4.24 -7.90
N TRP A 4 16.64 4.55 -6.96
CA TRP A 4 16.80 4.24 -5.54
C TRP A 4 16.73 2.73 -5.25
N ARG A 5 15.89 2.00 -5.98
CA ARG A 5 15.82 0.53 -5.88
C ARG A 5 17.07 -0.14 -6.45
N ASP A 6 17.61 0.41 -7.54
CA ASP A 6 18.79 -0.13 -8.21
C ASP A 6 20.06 0.01 -7.34
N VAL A 7 20.20 1.10 -6.58
CA VAL A 7 21.38 1.32 -5.70
C VAL A 7 21.33 0.55 -4.38
N SER A 8 20.14 0.13 -3.94
CA SER A 8 19.91 -0.56 -2.68
C SER A 8 18.98 -1.77 -2.86
N PRO A 9 19.41 -2.81 -3.59
CA PRO A 9 18.58 -3.98 -3.86
C PRO A 9 18.22 -4.71 -2.56
N GLY A 10 16.92 -4.98 -2.37
CA GLY A 10 16.40 -5.65 -1.17
C GLY A 10 16.12 -4.73 0.02
N ALA A 11 16.47 -3.45 -0.06
CA ALA A 11 16.06 -2.46 0.92
C ALA A 11 14.54 -2.19 0.85
N GLY A 12 13.98 -1.76 1.98
CA GLY A 12 12.60 -1.28 2.06
C GLY A 12 12.47 0.21 1.73
N ALA A 13 11.25 0.72 1.85
CA ALA A 13 10.94 2.14 1.71
C ALA A 13 10.13 2.64 2.93
N ASN A 14 10.33 3.90 3.29
CA ASN A 14 9.62 4.52 4.40
C ASN A 14 8.18 4.88 3.98
N ILE A 15 7.18 4.17 4.53
CA ILE A 15 5.77 4.37 4.19
C ILE A 15 5.28 5.81 4.37
N SER A 16 5.84 6.56 5.34
CA SER A 16 5.40 7.94 5.62
C SER A 16 5.82 8.93 4.54
N GLU A 17 6.80 8.57 3.70
CA GLU A 17 7.41 9.46 2.70
C GLU A 17 7.50 8.80 1.32
N ALA A 18 6.94 7.60 1.18
CA ALA A 18 7.02 6.83 -0.05
C ALA A 18 6.06 7.35 -1.12
N ASP A 19 6.40 7.05 -2.37
CA ASP A 19 5.52 7.28 -3.51
C ASP A 19 4.30 6.35 -3.41
N ILE A 20 3.10 6.92 -3.59
CA ILE A 20 1.84 6.17 -3.62
C ILE A 20 1.78 5.14 -4.77
N ASN A 21 2.52 5.39 -5.85
CA ASN A 21 2.61 4.49 -6.99
C ASN A 21 3.78 3.49 -6.85
N GLU A 22 4.36 3.34 -5.66
CA GLU A 22 5.46 2.41 -5.45
C GLU A 22 5.01 0.96 -5.75
N PRO A 23 5.64 0.28 -6.71
CA PRO A 23 5.31 -1.11 -7.02
C PRO A 23 5.66 -2.00 -5.83
N ASP A 24 4.88 -3.05 -5.59
CA ASP A 24 5.11 -4.01 -4.50
C ASP A 24 5.25 -3.37 -3.10
N PHE A 25 4.57 -2.24 -2.88
CA PHE A 25 4.62 -1.45 -1.65
C PHE A 25 4.44 -2.27 -0.37
N GLN A 26 3.64 -3.34 -0.40
CA GLN A 26 3.44 -4.24 0.75
C GLN A 26 4.75 -4.85 1.23
N ARG A 27 5.58 -5.33 0.29
CA ARG A 27 6.89 -5.89 0.60
C ARG A 27 7.87 -4.78 0.96
N LEU A 28 7.85 -3.66 0.25
CA LEU A 28 8.82 -2.59 0.48
C LEU A 28 8.61 -1.89 1.83
N PHE A 29 7.36 -1.70 2.27
CA PHE A 29 7.06 -0.99 3.51
C PHE A 29 7.05 -1.90 4.73
N TYR A 30 6.58 -3.15 4.57
CA TYR A 30 6.36 -4.06 5.70
C TYR A 30 7.22 -5.33 5.65
N GLY A 31 7.91 -5.61 4.54
CA GLY A 31 8.75 -6.79 4.38
C GLY A 31 8.01 -8.08 4.69
N SER A 32 8.68 -8.97 5.43
CA SER A 32 8.14 -10.25 5.88
C SER A 32 7.04 -10.13 6.94
N TYR A 33 6.83 -8.93 7.52
CA TYR A 33 5.83 -8.71 8.58
C TYR A 33 4.43 -8.46 8.04
N CYS A 34 4.29 -8.23 6.73
CA CYS A 34 3.00 -7.93 6.10
C CYS A 34 1.89 -8.95 6.44
N PRO A 35 2.12 -10.29 6.43
CA PRO A 35 1.10 -11.26 6.80
C PRO A 35 0.65 -11.17 8.27
N ARG A 36 1.58 -10.86 9.19
CA ARG A 36 1.27 -10.71 10.62
C ARG A 36 0.44 -9.45 10.86
N LEU A 37 0.83 -8.34 10.26
CA LEU A 37 0.09 -7.07 10.35
C LEU A 37 -1.31 -7.19 9.73
N TYR A 38 -1.44 -7.94 8.63
CA TYR A 38 -2.75 -8.20 8.02
C TYR A 38 -3.66 -9.02 8.94
N LYS A 39 -3.15 -10.04 9.63
CA LYS A 39 -3.92 -10.81 10.63
C LYS A 39 -4.32 -9.94 11.82
N LEU A 40 -3.39 -9.13 12.34
CA LEU A 40 -3.68 -8.21 13.44
C LEU A 40 -4.77 -7.21 13.06
N LYS A 41 -4.68 -6.63 11.86
CA LYS A 41 -5.68 -5.70 11.33
C LYS A 41 -7.08 -6.32 11.27
N GLN A 42 -7.19 -7.57 10.81
CA GLN A 42 -8.47 -8.27 10.77
C GLN A 42 -9.05 -8.53 12.17
N ASN A 43 -8.19 -8.82 13.16
CA ASN A 43 -8.63 -9.05 14.53
C ASN A 43 -9.07 -7.75 15.22
N CYS A 44 -8.35 -6.64 14.99
CA CYS A 44 -8.62 -5.36 15.64
C CYS A 44 -9.79 -4.59 15.02
N TYR A 45 -10.01 -4.73 13.71
CA TYR A 45 -11.03 -3.99 12.97
C TYR A 45 -12.00 -4.96 12.30
N SER A 46 -12.94 -5.49 13.08
CA SER A 46 -14.02 -6.36 12.60
C SER A 46 -15.10 -5.63 11.78
N THR A 47 -15.20 -4.30 11.93
CA THR A 47 -16.24 -3.46 11.33
C THR A 47 -15.92 -2.91 9.94
N GLY A 48 -14.74 -3.22 9.40
CA GLY A 48 -14.39 -2.86 8.01
C GLY A 48 -12.91 -2.54 7.83
N PRO A 49 -12.40 -2.54 6.59
CA PRO A 49 -11.00 -2.23 6.34
C PRO A 49 -10.72 -0.75 6.67
N VAL A 50 -9.80 -0.48 7.59
CA VAL A 50 -9.15 0.84 7.68
C VAL A 50 -8.34 1.04 6.41
N LEU A 51 -8.67 2.04 5.61
CA LEU A 51 -8.11 2.22 4.27
C LEU A 51 -7.13 3.38 4.25
N CYS A 52 -5.91 3.07 3.85
CA CYS A 52 -4.90 4.04 3.44
C CYS A 52 -4.33 3.51 2.14
N ALA A 53 -4.05 4.40 1.18
CA ALA A 53 -3.57 4.07 -0.17
C ALA A 53 -2.20 3.35 -0.25
N CYS A 54 -1.58 3.11 0.91
CA CYS A 54 -0.31 2.39 1.08
C CYS A 54 -0.38 1.40 2.26
N GLY A 55 -1.58 1.17 2.80
CA GLY A 55 -1.80 0.37 4.00
C GLY A 55 -1.81 -1.12 3.69
N GLY A 56 -1.10 -1.92 4.48
CA GLY A 56 -0.94 -3.39 4.29
C GLY A 56 -2.23 -4.25 4.30
N GLY A 57 -3.42 -3.66 4.26
CA GLY A 57 -4.69 -4.37 4.11
C GLY A 57 -5.65 -3.80 3.06
N GLU A 58 -5.18 -3.00 2.10
CA GLU A 58 -6.00 -2.44 1.01
C GLU A 58 -6.21 -3.39 -0.19
N ARG A 59 -5.76 -4.65 -0.10
CA ARG A 59 -5.78 -5.63 -1.21
C ARG A 59 -7.12 -5.77 -1.95
N GLY A 60 -8.22 -5.46 -1.29
CA GLY A 60 -9.57 -5.60 -1.82
C GLY A 60 -10.25 -4.30 -2.22
N MET A 61 -9.55 -3.15 -2.32
CA MET A 61 -10.19 -1.89 -2.69
C MET A 61 -9.41 -1.12 -3.77
N VAL A 62 -10.13 -0.39 -4.62
CA VAL A 62 -9.58 0.44 -5.71
C VAL A 62 -10.33 1.75 -5.74
N SER A 63 -9.60 2.85 -5.93
CA SER A 63 -10.18 4.14 -6.30
C SER A 63 -10.52 4.13 -7.79
N TYR A 64 -11.81 4.11 -8.12
CA TYR A 64 -12.28 4.13 -9.51
C TYR A 64 -12.02 5.50 -10.13
N GLY A 65 -11.31 5.54 -11.27
CA GLY A 65 -10.89 6.77 -11.95
C GLY A 65 -9.50 7.28 -11.55
N ALA A 66 -8.77 6.57 -10.67
CA ALA A 66 -7.36 6.89 -10.40
C ALA A 66 -6.50 6.56 -11.62
N ASN A 67 -5.83 7.56 -12.18
CA ASN A 67 -4.83 7.38 -13.23
C ASN A 67 -3.48 7.08 -12.58
N PHE A 68 -2.85 5.94 -12.83
CA PHE A 68 -1.52 5.63 -12.25
C PHE A 68 -0.40 6.62 -12.66
N VAL A 69 -0.66 7.46 -13.67
CA VAL A 69 0.26 8.50 -14.15
C VAL A 69 0.18 9.79 -13.31
N LEU A 70 -0.98 10.07 -12.72
CA LEU A 70 -1.19 11.22 -11.85
C LEU A 70 -1.78 10.69 -10.54
N SER A 71 -1.08 10.85 -9.42
CA SER A 71 -1.46 10.41 -8.07
C SER A 71 -2.78 11.01 -7.54
N GLN A 72 -3.88 10.84 -8.29
CA GLN A 72 -5.19 11.39 -8.03
C GLN A 72 -5.95 10.42 -7.12
N GLN A 73 -6.30 10.91 -5.94
CA GLN A 73 -7.09 10.18 -4.94
C GLN A 73 -8.55 10.66 -4.89
N ASN A 74 -9.03 11.29 -5.96
CA ASN A 74 -10.39 11.80 -6.10
C ASN A 74 -11.41 10.71 -6.51
N GLY A 75 -10.94 9.50 -6.85
CA GLY A 75 -11.77 8.39 -7.29
C GLY A 75 -12.58 7.75 -6.15
N ARG A 76 -13.81 7.31 -6.46
CA ARG A 76 -14.66 6.60 -5.49
C ARG A 76 -13.99 5.30 -5.07
N LEU A 77 -13.91 5.08 -3.76
CA LEU A 77 -13.33 3.88 -3.19
C LEU A 77 -14.35 2.73 -3.27
N CYS A 78 -14.02 1.72 -4.07
CA CYS A 78 -14.87 0.54 -4.31
C CYS A 78 -14.14 -0.72 -3.84
N ARG A 79 -14.89 -1.75 -3.45
CA ARG A 79 -14.30 -3.10 -3.34
C ARG A 79 -13.95 -3.61 -4.74
N LYS A 80 -12.79 -4.26 -4.86
CA LYS A 80 -12.41 -5.03 -6.04
C LYS A 80 -13.37 -6.19 -6.26
#